data_AF-A0A920PMF9-F1
#
_entry.id   AF-A0A920PMF9-F1
#
_cell.length_a   1.000
_cell.length_b   1.000
_cell.length_c   1.000
_cell.angle_alpha   90.00
_cell.angle_beta   90.00
_cell.angle_gamma   90.00
#
_symmetry.space_group_name_H-M   'P 1'
#
loop_
_entity.id
_entity.type
_entity.pdbx_description
1 polymer ?
#
loop_
_entity_poly.entity_id
_entity_poly.type
_entity_poly.pdbx_seq_one_letter_code
_entity_poly.pdbx_strand_id
1 'polypeptide(L)'
;MVVATDKDPELAHQLRDELLDEAWAQRKQFVYQLEPLEQSVAKARLLGESQSDEGPVLILDHYDNTASGGTMEPPTCWLRCLPKGLEDLAFCGIYDPDAVKVMRDAGVGNEVSLSLGGKLAMPALQRHSHPLNLTGRVRLISEGRFPTTIAMGRGLITDMGVTAVLTVGTVDIMVVSRHFEPVDPGCFRASV
;
A
#
# COMPACT_ATOMS: atom_id res chain seq x y z
N MET A 1 19.10 16.89 14.92
CA MET A 1 18.64 17.00 16.31
C MET A 1 18.29 18.45 16.58
N VAL A 2 17.15 18.73 17.20
CA VAL A 2 16.81 20.09 17.66
C VAL A 2 16.62 20.02 19.17
N VAL A 3 17.36 20.84 19.92
CA VAL A 3 17.29 20.94 21.38
C VAL A 3 17.01 22.39 21.73
N ALA A 4 16.06 22.62 22.64
CA ALA A 4 15.70 23.94 23.14
C ALA A 4 15.89 23.99 24.65
N THR A 5 16.58 25.02 25.13
CA THR A 5 16.85 25.29 26.54
C THR A 5 16.51 26.74 26.88
N ASP A 6 16.35 27.06 28.17
CA ASP A 6 16.13 28.44 28.60
C ASP A 6 17.45 29.22 28.65
N LYS A 7 17.83 29.82 27.51
CA LYS A 7 19.03 30.66 27.34
C LYS A 7 20.35 29.99 27.79
N ASP A 8 20.40 28.66 27.82
CA ASP A 8 21.59 27.90 28.20
C ASP A 8 22.15 27.14 26.99
N PRO A 9 23.08 27.76 26.22
CA PRO A 9 23.64 27.14 25.03
C PRO A 9 24.54 25.94 25.34
N GLU A 10 25.21 25.92 26.50
CA GLU A 10 26.10 24.82 26.87
C GLU A 10 25.31 23.57 27.20
N LEU A 11 24.23 23.71 27.98
CA LEU A 11 23.30 22.61 28.22
C LEU A 11 22.67 22.10 26.91
N ALA A 12 22.31 23.01 26.01
CA ALA A 12 21.76 22.62 24.70
C ALA A 12 22.77 21.80 23.88
N HIS A 13 24.05 22.18 23.91
CA HIS A 13 25.12 21.42 23.25
C HIS A 13 25.32 20.04 23.87
N GLN A 14 25.36 19.97 25.21
CA GLN A 14 25.53 18.71 25.93
C GLN A 14 24.41 17.72 25.59
N LEU A 15 23.14 18.13 25.70
CA LEU A 15 21.99 17.28 25.41
C LEU A 15 21.91 16.88 23.93
N ARG A 16 22.30 17.78 23.03
CA ARG A 16 22.40 17.46 21.59
C ARG A 16 23.39 16.32 21.37
N ASP A 17 24.58 16.41 21.96
CA ASP A 17 25.65 15.43 21.77
C ASP A 17 25.28 14.08 22.39
N GLU A 18 24.66 14.10 23.58
CA GLU A 18 24.12 12.89 24.22
C GLU A 18 23.11 12.17 23.32
N LEU A 19 22.11 12.88 22.79
CA LEU A 19 21.12 12.29 21.89
C LEU A 19 21.74 11.79 20.58
N LEU A 20 22.77 12.47 20.06
CA LEU A 20 23.47 12.05 18.84
C LEU A 20 24.27 10.78 19.07
N ASP A 21 24.98 10.70 20.20
CA ASP A 21 25.78 9.53 20.57
C ASP A 21 24.88 8.31 20.82
N GLU A 22 23.73 8.49 21.47
CA GLU A 22 22.74 7.43 21.65
C GLU A 22 22.20 6.93 20.31
N ALA A 23 21.76 7.84 19.44
CA ALA A 23 21.26 7.50 18.11
C ALA A 23 22.33 6.75 17.29
N TRP A 24 23.59 7.19 17.38
CA TRP A 24 24.70 6.53 16.69
C TRP A 24 25.01 5.15 17.26
N ALA A 25 25.04 5.01 18.59
CA ALA A 25 25.28 3.73 19.26
C ALA A 25 24.19 2.70 18.89
N GLN A 26 22.94 3.16 18.80
CA GLN A 26 21.78 2.32 18.48
C GLN A 26 21.49 2.20 16.98
N ARG A 27 22.28 2.83 16.09
CA ARG A 27 22.01 2.88 14.63
C ARG A 27 21.63 1.55 13.98
N LYS A 28 22.21 0.44 14.45
CA LYS A 28 21.93 -0.91 13.93
C LYS A 28 20.53 -1.41 14.28
N GLN A 29 19.96 -0.97 15.40
CA GLN A 29 18.61 -1.33 15.84
C GLN A 29 17.52 -0.72 14.95
N PHE A 30 17.84 0.39 14.27
CA PHE A 30 16.93 1.05 13.33
C PHE A 30 16.97 0.43 11.92
N VAL A 31 17.79 -0.60 11.69
CA VAL A 31 17.84 -1.31 10.41
C VAL A 31 16.80 -2.41 10.40
N TYR A 32 15.72 -2.20 9.65
CA TYR A 32 14.73 -3.25 9.38
C TYR A 32 15.33 -4.35 8.51
N GLN A 33 15.22 -5.61 8.95
CA GLN A 33 15.61 -6.77 8.16
C GLN A 33 14.39 -7.32 7.44
N LEU A 34 14.42 -7.23 6.10
CA LEU A 34 13.34 -7.71 5.26
C LEU A 34 13.38 -9.23 5.12
N GLU A 35 12.23 -9.86 5.33
CA GLU A 35 12.00 -11.23 4.90
C GLU A 35 11.87 -11.27 3.37
N PRO A 36 12.49 -12.24 2.67
CA PRO A 36 12.29 -12.40 1.23
C PRO A 36 10.82 -12.57 0.87
N LEU A 37 10.38 -11.92 -0.21
CA LEU A 37 8.98 -11.89 -0.64
C LEU A 37 8.37 -13.29 -0.75
N GLU A 38 9.10 -14.23 -1.34
CA GLU A 38 8.64 -15.60 -1.55
C GLU A 38 8.36 -16.32 -0.22
N GLN A 39 9.15 -16.01 0.83
CA GLN A 39 8.96 -16.58 2.16
C GLN A 39 7.73 -15.97 2.84
N SER A 40 7.56 -14.64 2.77
CA SER A 40 6.39 -13.96 3.33
C SER A 40 5.09 -14.42 2.68
N VAL A 41 5.08 -14.60 1.34
CA VAL A 41 3.92 -15.13 0.60
C VAL A 41 3.63 -16.58 0.97
N ALA A 42 4.64 -17.44 1.08
CA ALA A 42 4.45 -18.83 1.50
C ALA A 42 3.90 -18.93 2.92
N LYS A 43 4.38 -18.09 3.84
CA LYS A 43 3.88 -18.00 5.21
C LYS A 43 2.43 -17.51 5.25
N ALA A 44 2.11 -16.47 4.48
CA ALA A 44 0.75 -15.95 4.39
C ALA A 44 -0.24 -16.99 3.87
N ARG A 45 0.18 -17.80 2.90
CA ARG A 45 -0.62 -18.93 2.40
C ARG A 45 -0.94 -19.93 3.50
N LEU A 46 0.07 -20.40 4.24
CA LEU A 46 -0.11 -21.37 5.31
C LEU A 46 -1.05 -20.85 6.41
N LEU A 47 -0.91 -19.56 6.76
CA LEU A 47 -1.78 -18.91 7.73
C LEU A 47 -3.23 -18.80 7.22
N GLY A 48 -3.42 -18.44 5.95
CA GLY A 48 -4.75 -18.35 5.33
C GLY A 48 -5.45 -19.71 5.22
N GLU A 49 -4.71 -20.78 4.92
CA GLU A 49 -5.25 -22.15 4.83
C GLU A 49 -5.72 -22.69 6.20
N SER A 50 -5.16 -22.20 7.30
CA SER A 50 -5.47 -22.70 8.65
C SER A 50 -6.84 -22.27 9.22
N GLN A 51 -7.64 -21.49 8.48
CA GLN A 51 -8.95 -20.95 8.91
C GLN A 51 -8.97 -20.55 10.39
N SER A 52 -8.32 -19.43 10.73
CA SER A 52 -8.38 -18.88 12.09
C SER A 52 -9.54 -17.89 12.25
N ASP A 53 -10.18 -17.89 13.41
CA ASP A 53 -11.16 -16.86 13.79
C ASP A 53 -10.53 -15.48 14.05
N GLU A 54 -9.19 -15.34 13.90
CA GLU A 54 -8.43 -14.12 14.20
C GLU A 54 -8.46 -13.06 13.08
N GLY A 55 -9.08 -13.36 11.94
CA GLY A 55 -9.26 -12.45 10.81
C GLY A 55 -8.31 -12.69 9.63
N PRO A 56 -8.25 -11.77 8.65
CA PRO A 56 -7.48 -11.94 7.43
C PRO A 56 -5.97 -11.79 7.68
N VAL A 57 -5.16 -12.44 6.84
CA VAL A 57 -3.71 -12.23 6.81
C VAL A 57 -3.40 -10.97 6.00
N LEU A 58 -2.71 -10.01 6.62
CA LEU A 58 -2.28 -8.78 5.96
C LEU A 58 -0.79 -8.87 5.58
N ILE A 59 -0.50 -8.69 4.30
CA ILE A 59 0.86 -8.53 3.81
C ILE A 59 1.07 -7.07 3.44
N LEU A 60 2.09 -6.44 4.02
CA LEU A 60 2.37 -5.02 3.85
C LEU A 60 3.54 -4.83 2.87
N ASP A 61 3.34 -3.99 1.85
CA ASP A 61 4.44 -3.54 1.00
C ASP A 61 5.21 -2.43 1.72
N HIS A 62 6.41 -2.77 2.18
CA HIS A 62 7.25 -1.83 2.92
C HIS A 62 7.87 -0.75 2.03
N TYR A 63 7.99 -0.99 0.72
CA TYR A 63 8.76 -0.12 -0.17
C TYR A 63 7.94 1.01 -0.78
N ASP A 64 6.63 0.84 -0.90
CA ASP A 64 5.75 1.77 -1.61
C ASP A 64 4.58 2.25 -0.74
N ASN A 65 4.94 2.87 0.39
CA ASN A 65 4.01 3.48 1.33
C ASN A 65 3.77 4.95 0.95
N THR A 66 2.52 5.33 0.70
CA THR A 66 2.14 6.69 0.28
C THR A 66 2.43 7.73 1.36
N ALA A 67 2.28 7.38 2.64
CA ALA A 67 2.56 8.28 3.75
C ALA A 67 4.06 8.63 3.89
N SER A 68 4.97 7.81 3.36
CA SER A 68 6.41 8.13 3.28
C SER A 68 6.83 8.77 1.95
N GLY A 69 5.89 9.00 1.04
CA GLY A 69 6.13 9.56 -0.30
C GLY A 69 6.17 8.54 -1.43
N GLY A 70 5.72 7.30 -1.18
CA GLY A 70 5.49 6.28 -2.19
C GLY A 70 4.42 6.67 -3.21
N THR A 71 4.47 6.01 -4.35
CA THR A 71 3.62 6.24 -5.53
C THR A 71 2.37 5.38 -5.55
N MET A 72 2.29 4.35 -4.70
CA MET A 72 1.16 3.42 -4.67
C MET A 72 0.98 2.67 -6.01
N GLU A 73 2.09 2.46 -6.71
CA GLU A 73 2.19 1.66 -7.92
C GLU A 73 2.96 0.39 -7.57
N PRO A 74 2.31 -0.79 -7.65
CA PRO A 74 2.95 -2.01 -7.18
C PRO A 74 4.23 -2.25 -7.96
N PRO A 75 5.28 -2.76 -7.29
CA PRO A 75 6.41 -3.32 -7.99
C PRO A 75 5.86 -4.42 -8.90
N THR A 76 6.12 -4.33 -10.21
CA THR A 76 5.61 -5.30 -11.21
C THR A 76 5.88 -6.75 -10.79
N CYS A 77 6.89 -7.01 -9.96
CA CYS A 77 7.17 -8.34 -9.39
C CYS A 77 6.04 -8.88 -8.50
N TRP A 78 5.33 -8.09 -7.69
CA TRP A 78 4.24 -8.60 -6.84
C TRP A 78 3.08 -9.12 -7.68
N LEU A 79 2.60 -8.31 -8.63
CA LEU A 79 1.50 -8.72 -9.51
C LEU A 79 1.93 -9.77 -10.54
N ARG A 80 3.19 -9.79 -10.98
CA ARG A 80 3.71 -10.82 -11.90
C ARG A 80 3.98 -12.14 -11.20
N CYS A 81 4.27 -12.09 -9.90
CA CYS A 81 4.27 -13.22 -9.01
C CYS A 81 2.88 -13.47 -8.41
N LEU A 82 1.79 -12.99 -9.06
CA LEU A 82 0.39 -13.21 -8.65
C LEU A 82 0.31 -14.58 -7.99
N PRO A 83 0.15 -14.63 -6.66
CA PRO A 83 0.69 -15.73 -5.89
C PRO A 83 0.03 -17.04 -6.35
N LYS A 84 0.82 -17.86 -7.04
CA LYS A 84 0.35 -19.14 -7.58
C LYS A 84 -0.12 -19.98 -6.38
N GLY A 85 -1.43 -20.16 -6.28
CA GLY A 85 -2.06 -20.92 -5.20
C GLY A 85 -2.47 -20.11 -3.97
N LEU A 86 -2.54 -18.76 -4.03
CA LEU A 86 -3.38 -18.00 -3.12
C LEU A 86 -4.77 -17.82 -3.73
N GLU A 87 -5.78 -18.20 -2.97
CA GLU A 87 -7.19 -18.00 -3.27
C GLU A 87 -7.73 -16.93 -2.30
N ASP A 88 -8.83 -16.27 -2.67
CA ASP A 88 -9.48 -15.22 -1.85
C ASP A 88 -8.53 -14.08 -1.46
N LEU A 89 -7.89 -13.47 -2.46
CA LEU A 89 -6.90 -12.41 -2.27
C LEU A 89 -7.48 -11.05 -2.67
N ALA A 90 -7.33 -10.05 -1.81
CA ALA A 90 -7.61 -8.66 -2.13
C ALA A 90 -6.31 -7.82 -2.13
N PHE A 91 -6.05 -7.10 -3.22
CA PHE A 91 -4.96 -6.13 -3.30
C PHE A 91 -5.49 -4.72 -3.06
N CYS A 92 -4.98 -4.07 -2.01
CA CYS A 92 -5.43 -2.75 -1.61
C CYS A 92 -4.66 -1.65 -2.33
N GLY A 93 -5.24 -1.19 -3.44
CA GLY A 93 -4.97 0.12 -3.98
C GLY A 93 -3.76 0.14 -4.91
N ILE A 94 -4.06 0.32 -6.19
CA ILE A 94 -3.11 0.74 -7.21
C ILE A 94 -3.54 2.13 -7.66
N TYR A 95 -2.67 3.12 -7.56
CA TYR A 95 -2.94 4.44 -8.13
C TYR A 95 -2.86 4.37 -9.66
N ASP A 96 -4.01 4.46 -10.32
CA ASP A 96 -4.09 4.46 -11.78
C ASP A 96 -5.42 5.11 -12.25
N PRO A 97 -5.49 6.44 -12.29
CA PRO A 97 -6.72 7.16 -12.67
C PRO A 97 -7.19 6.85 -14.10
N ASP A 98 -6.26 6.51 -15.00
CA ASP A 98 -6.59 6.13 -16.38
C ASP A 98 -7.27 4.76 -16.42
N ALA A 99 -6.78 3.78 -15.65
CA ALA A 99 -7.44 2.48 -15.52
C ALA A 99 -8.81 2.58 -14.86
N VAL A 100 -8.96 3.42 -13.83
CA VAL A 100 -10.27 3.72 -13.22
C VAL A 100 -11.25 4.25 -14.26
N LYS A 101 -10.81 5.17 -15.13
CA LYS A 101 -11.65 5.70 -16.21
C LYS A 101 -12.09 4.61 -17.17
N VAL A 102 -11.18 3.74 -17.62
CA VAL A 102 -11.50 2.62 -18.52
C VAL A 102 -12.52 1.68 -17.89
N MET A 103 -12.32 1.30 -16.62
CA MET A 103 -13.25 0.43 -15.89
C MET A 103 -14.62 1.07 -15.71
N ARG A 104 -14.66 2.38 -15.42
CA ARG A 104 -15.90 3.13 -15.28
C ARG A 104 -16.68 3.21 -16.58
N ASP A 105 -15.99 3.49 -17.68
CA ASP A 105 -16.60 3.61 -19.01
C ASP A 105 -17.13 2.24 -19.50
N ALA A 106 -16.49 1.12 -19.10
CA ALA A 106 -16.99 -0.22 -19.36
C ALA A 106 -18.18 -0.60 -18.46
N GLY A 107 -18.18 -0.17 -17.20
CA GLY A 107 -19.26 -0.40 -16.24
C GLY A 107 -19.15 -1.72 -15.46
N VAL A 108 -19.82 -1.75 -14.30
CA VAL A 108 -19.85 -2.92 -13.41
C VAL A 108 -20.43 -4.15 -14.12
N GLY A 109 -19.80 -5.30 -13.90
CA GLY A 109 -20.18 -6.58 -14.47
C GLY A 109 -19.53 -6.86 -15.82
N ASN A 110 -18.92 -5.89 -16.49
CA ASN A 110 -18.28 -6.08 -17.80
C ASN A 110 -16.80 -6.47 -17.66
N GLU A 111 -16.30 -7.17 -18.69
CA GLU A 111 -14.88 -7.52 -18.80
C GLU A 111 -14.11 -6.38 -19.46
N VAL A 112 -12.90 -6.11 -18.97
CA VAL A 112 -11.99 -5.11 -19.52
C VAL A 112 -10.57 -5.66 -19.57
N SER A 113 -9.84 -5.30 -20.63
CA SER A 113 -8.40 -5.47 -20.72
C SER A 113 -7.73 -4.11 -20.55
N LEU A 114 -6.82 -4.01 -19.59
CA LEU A 114 -6.15 -2.74 -19.28
C LEU A 114 -4.69 -2.95 -18.89
N SER A 115 -3.92 -1.87 -19.00
CA SER A 115 -2.54 -1.80 -18.53
C SER A 115 -2.55 -1.09 -17.17
N LEU A 116 -2.13 -1.78 -16.11
CA LEU A 116 -2.33 -1.39 -14.72
C LEU A 116 -1.01 -1.05 -14.01
N GLY A 117 -0.96 0.12 -13.37
CA GLY A 117 0.16 0.60 -12.54
C GLY A 117 1.48 0.76 -13.31
N GLY A 118 2.56 1.12 -12.60
CA GLY A 118 3.90 1.27 -13.17
C GLY A 118 4.00 2.31 -14.31
N LYS A 119 3.14 3.33 -14.30
CA LYS A 119 3.05 4.39 -15.31
C LYS A 119 3.82 5.64 -14.88
N LEU A 120 4.08 5.81 -13.58
CA LEU A 120 4.80 6.98 -13.08
C LEU A 120 6.30 6.85 -13.36
N ALA A 121 6.83 7.87 -14.05
CA ALA A 121 8.25 7.95 -14.32
C ALA A 121 9.02 8.20 -13.01
N MET A 122 9.91 7.29 -12.66
CA MET A 122 10.81 7.41 -11.49
C MET A 122 12.27 7.34 -11.92
N PRO A 123 12.85 8.43 -12.46
CA PRO A 123 14.21 8.44 -13.02
C PRO A 123 15.31 8.13 -12.01
N ALA A 124 15.05 8.34 -10.72
CA ALA A 124 16.01 8.08 -9.65
C ALA A 124 16.19 6.57 -9.35
N LEU A 125 15.26 5.72 -9.78
CA LEU A 125 15.33 4.28 -9.57
C LEU A 125 16.18 3.62 -10.65
N GLN A 126 17.06 2.68 -10.26
CA GLN A 126 17.83 1.87 -11.21
C GLN A 126 16.97 0.81 -11.92
N ARG A 127 15.86 0.41 -11.29
CA ARG A 127 14.88 -0.53 -11.84
C ARG A 127 13.54 0.17 -11.86
N HIS A 128 12.94 0.23 -13.04
CA HIS A 128 11.63 0.83 -13.22
C HIS A 128 10.55 -0.26 -13.19
N SER A 129 9.43 0.07 -12.58
CA SER A 129 8.20 -0.70 -12.75
C SER A 129 7.70 -0.54 -14.18
N HIS A 130 7.01 -1.56 -14.66
CA HIS A 130 6.31 -1.55 -15.94
C HIS A 130 4.84 -1.90 -15.72
N PRO A 131 3.94 -1.30 -16.51
CA PRO A 131 2.53 -1.64 -16.44
C PRO A 131 2.27 -3.12 -16.69
N LEU A 132 1.33 -3.67 -15.93
CA LEU A 132 0.90 -5.05 -16.10
C LEU A 132 -0.37 -5.10 -16.95
N ASN A 133 -0.33 -5.86 -18.04
CA ASN A 133 -1.51 -6.08 -18.86
C ASN A 133 -2.36 -7.20 -18.26
N LEU A 134 -3.59 -6.89 -17.90
CA LEU A 134 -4.53 -7.78 -17.24
C LEU A 134 -5.88 -7.73 -17.95
N THR A 135 -6.59 -8.85 -17.94
CA THR A 135 -8.01 -8.92 -18.31
C THR A 135 -8.78 -9.38 -17.08
N GLY A 136 -9.85 -8.67 -16.75
CA GLY A 136 -10.66 -8.97 -15.58
C GLY A 136 -12.06 -8.37 -15.68
N ARG A 137 -12.91 -8.73 -14.71
CA ARG A 137 -14.27 -8.20 -14.62
C ARG A 137 -14.32 -7.02 -13.66
N VAL A 138 -14.98 -5.94 -14.06
CA VAL A 138 -15.24 -4.81 -13.17
C VAL A 138 -16.28 -5.25 -12.14
N ARG A 139 -15.86 -5.39 -10.88
CA ARG A 139 -16.70 -5.86 -9.78
C ARG A 139 -17.49 -4.73 -9.13
N LEU A 140 -16.84 -3.58 -8.94
CA LEU A 140 -17.40 -2.44 -8.23
C LEU A 140 -16.81 -1.15 -8.79
N ILE A 141 -17.61 -0.08 -8.76
CA ILE A 141 -17.16 1.30 -8.91
C ILE A 141 -17.77 2.09 -7.75
N SER A 142 -16.97 2.88 -7.05
CA SER A 142 -17.40 3.72 -5.94
C SER A 142 -16.73 5.09 -5.98
N GLU A 143 -17.26 6.04 -5.20
CA GLU A 143 -16.65 7.37 -5.02
C GLU A 143 -15.40 7.33 -4.11
N GLY A 144 -15.06 6.16 -3.54
CA GLY A 144 -13.85 5.94 -2.73
C GLY A 144 -13.74 6.76 -1.45
N ARG A 145 -14.87 7.19 -0.88
CA ARG A 145 -14.93 8.00 0.34
C ARG A 145 -15.49 7.23 1.52
N PHE A 146 -14.82 7.30 2.66
CA PHE A 146 -15.26 6.65 3.88
C PHE A 146 -14.76 7.38 5.14
N PRO A 147 -15.49 7.31 6.26
CA PRO A 147 -15.03 7.86 7.53
C PRO A 147 -13.85 7.04 8.07
N THR A 148 -12.75 7.72 8.43
CA THR A 148 -11.61 7.08 9.08
C THR A 148 -11.96 6.71 10.52
N THR A 149 -11.78 5.44 10.86
CA THR A 149 -12.13 4.83 12.15
C THR A 149 -10.93 4.66 13.08
N ILE A 150 -9.73 4.50 12.51
CA ILE A 150 -8.49 4.35 13.26
C ILE A 150 -8.07 5.66 13.97
N ALA A 151 -7.26 5.53 15.01
CA ALA A 151 -6.82 6.68 15.83
C ALA A 151 -6.07 7.76 15.04
N MET A 152 -5.28 7.38 14.04
CA MET A 152 -4.41 8.31 13.29
C MET A 152 -5.19 9.40 12.52
N GLY A 153 -6.45 9.13 12.14
CA GLY A 153 -7.26 10.07 11.35
C GLY A 153 -8.72 10.15 11.81
N ARG A 154 -9.03 9.73 13.04
CA ARG A 154 -10.41 9.59 13.52
C ARG A 154 -11.20 10.89 13.32
N GLY A 155 -12.37 10.77 12.69
CA GLY A 155 -13.26 11.89 12.40
C GLY A 155 -12.98 12.61 11.08
N LEU A 156 -11.93 12.22 10.36
CA LEU A 156 -11.70 12.65 8.98
C LEU A 156 -12.44 11.73 7.99
N ILE A 157 -12.56 12.21 6.76
CA ILE A 157 -13.00 11.42 5.62
C ILE A 157 -11.76 11.07 4.80
N THR A 158 -11.50 9.78 4.63
CA THR A 158 -10.54 9.30 3.64
C THR A 158 -11.16 9.44 2.26
N ASP A 159 -10.40 9.97 1.29
CA ASP A 159 -10.82 10.16 -0.09
C ASP A 159 -9.80 9.52 -1.05
N MET A 160 -10.12 8.32 -1.52
CA MET A 160 -9.35 7.56 -2.53
C MET A 160 -9.66 8.02 -3.96
N GLY A 161 -10.56 9.00 -4.12
CA GLY A 161 -11.18 9.34 -5.39
C GLY A 161 -12.05 8.21 -5.93
N VAL A 162 -12.56 8.38 -7.16
CA VAL A 162 -13.26 7.30 -7.86
C VAL A 162 -12.38 6.04 -7.83
N THR A 163 -12.95 4.98 -7.31
CA THR A 163 -12.29 3.71 -7.05
C THR A 163 -13.04 2.62 -7.80
N ALA A 164 -12.30 1.70 -8.40
CA ALA A 164 -12.87 0.59 -9.13
C ALA A 164 -12.17 -0.72 -8.72
N VAL A 165 -12.92 -1.81 -8.61
CA VAL A 165 -12.38 -3.12 -8.26
C VAL A 165 -12.38 -4.02 -9.50
N LEU A 166 -11.22 -4.53 -9.86
CA LEU A 166 -11.02 -5.45 -10.97
C LEU A 166 -10.80 -6.86 -10.43
N THR A 167 -11.70 -7.79 -10.74
CA THR A 167 -11.53 -9.21 -10.42
C THR A 167 -10.76 -9.90 -11.54
N VAL A 168 -9.62 -10.51 -11.20
CA VAL A 168 -8.79 -11.32 -12.09
C VAL A 168 -8.60 -12.70 -11.46
N GLY A 169 -9.33 -13.70 -11.96
CA GLY A 169 -9.35 -15.03 -11.36
C GLY A 169 -9.93 -14.99 -9.94
N THR A 170 -9.11 -15.33 -8.95
CA THR A 170 -9.45 -15.32 -7.51
C THR A 170 -8.97 -14.06 -6.78
N VAL A 171 -8.45 -13.06 -7.52
CA VAL A 171 -7.87 -11.86 -6.95
C VAL A 171 -8.74 -10.64 -7.27
N ASP A 172 -9.12 -9.90 -6.24
CA ASP A 172 -9.76 -8.60 -6.36
C ASP A 172 -8.71 -7.49 -6.21
N ILE A 173 -8.57 -6.66 -7.24
CA ILE A 173 -7.58 -5.58 -7.28
C ILE A 173 -8.31 -4.24 -7.20
N MET A 174 -8.09 -3.50 -6.12
CA MET A 174 -8.62 -2.15 -5.97
C MET A 174 -7.74 -1.14 -6.70
N VAL A 175 -8.34 -0.37 -7.62
CA VAL A 175 -7.68 0.67 -8.40
C VAL A 175 -8.27 2.02 -8.03
N VAL A 176 -7.43 2.98 -7.68
CA VAL A 176 -7.85 4.29 -7.14
C VAL A 176 -7.39 5.43 -8.05
N SER A 177 -8.08 6.57 -7.95
CA SER A 177 -7.76 7.78 -8.73
C SER A 177 -7.13 8.90 -7.91
N ARG A 178 -6.98 8.72 -6.59
CA ARG A 178 -6.20 9.59 -5.71
C ARG A 178 -5.28 8.74 -4.83
N HIS A 179 -4.07 9.23 -4.62
CA HIS A 179 -3.15 8.64 -3.65
C HIS A 179 -3.76 8.66 -2.25
N PHE A 180 -3.67 7.53 -1.56
CA PHE A 180 -4.06 7.40 -0.16
C PHE A 180 -3.21 6.34 0.51
N GLU A 181 -3.08 6.41 1.84
CA GLU A 181 -2.42 5.34 2.59
C GLU A 181 -3.47 4.34 3.11
N PRO A 182 -3.33 3.02 2.85
CA PRO A 182 -4.27 1.99 3.29
C PRO A 182 -4.12 1.62 4.78
N VAL A 183 -4.23 2.61 5.65
CA VAL A 183 -4.10 2.46 7.11
C VAL A 183 -5.38 2.01 7.82
N ASP A 184 -6.54 2.12 7.18
CA ASP A 184 -7.85 1.86 7.78
C ASP A 184 -8.59 0.75 7.03
N PRO A 185 -9.13 -0.28 7.70
CA PRO A 185 -9.91 -1.34 7.06
C PRO A 185 -11.11 -0.83 6.24
N GLY A 186 -11.55 0.40 6.47
CA GLY A 186 -12.55 1.11 5.69
C GLY A 186 -12.25 1.16 4.20
N CYS A 187 -10.98 1.13 3.77
CA CYS A 187 -10.65 1.10 2.35
C CYS A 187 -11.15 -0.17 1.65
N PHE A 188 -11.09 -1.32 2.34
CA PHE A 188 -11.66 -2.56 1.84
C PHE A 188 -13.18 -2.55 1.95
N ARG A 189 -13.74 -2.09 3.08
CA ARG A 189 -15.19 -2.08 3.32
C ARG A 189 -15.97 -1.12 2.43
N ALA A 190 -15.36 -0.01 2.01
CA ALA A 190 -15.94 0.94 1.06
C ALA A 190 -15.87 0.43 -0.39
N SER A 191 -15.24 -0.73 -0.59
CA SER A 191 -14.92 -1.32 -1.89
C SER A 191 -15.47 -2.75 -2.04
N VAL A 192 -16.43 -3.15 -1.19
CA VAL A 192 -17.21 -4.41 -1.29
C VAL A 192 -18.69 -4.16 -1.45
#